data_AF-A0A9W7WUP0-F1
#
_entry.id   AF-A0A9W7WUP0-F1
#
_cell.length_a   1.000
_cell.length_b   1.000
_cell.length_c   1.000
_cell.angle_alpha   90.00
_cell.angle_beta   90.00
_cell.angle_gamma   90.00
#
_symmetry.space_group_name_H-M   'P 1'
#
loop_
_entity.id
_entity.type
_entity.pdbx_description
1 polymer ?
#
loop_
_entity_poly.entity_id
_entity_poly.type
_entity_poly.pdbx_seq_one_letter_code
_entity_poly.pdbx_strand_id
1 'polypeptide(L)'
;MKVRFEEYQMNKSIINEPQQPSISQFLDSRVGHYSMSHPQQKAITNAILSDFIDCNFPLSIVENKSFRHFLTVFDSKYSPVCHRTLTSKTENLAEERRSKLKTQLSKIDHVSVTVDIWSDRKMRGFLGVTVHWIEKEAERIQLKTNLLACNRFKGSHTAERICDQFEEICDEYNIKDKLDYIITDNAANMRKAFSVCFPSEQEDDDDRDHLDDPELWCDLTLEDQQTVDAAMAKKQRLHCFAHTLQLVVKETKMACPSLSKLSKLSSLLHTSTTFKDVFDSEFGEQKGIPAAVNTRWNSTLRQVKAVPQCDLLKLCAVLQKAGHKELSFTPREWNLLKELVDILKPFGEATDLTQGEKVVTISAVVPSVWSLNHHLEKLKPQIRFLSSMVRSLQASLSKRFLGIFINVKMARTQDGITAPHSDPVYL
;
A
#
# COMPACT_ATOMS: atom_id res chain seq x y z
N MET A 1 2.86 -83.50 24.95
CA MET A 1 3.56 -82.21 25.15
C MET A 1 4.81 -82.07 24.28
N LYS A 2 5.69 -83.09 24.18
CA LYS A 2 6.87 -83.07 23.30
C LYS A 2 6.56 -82.84 21.81
N VAL A 3 5.58 -83.58 21.25
CA VAL A 3 5.22 -83.50 19.83
C VAL A 3 4.74 -82.10 19.41
N ARG A 4 3.89 -81.44 20.20
CA ARG A 4 3.42 -80.06 19.93
C ARG A 4 4.53 -79.02 20.05
N PHE A 5 5.55 -79.26 20.88
CA PHE A 5 6.69 -78.35 21.01
C PHE A 5 7.64 -78.50 19.80
N GLU A 6 7.82 -79.72 19.31
CA GLU A 6 8.61 -80.02 18.12
C GLU A 6 7.93 -79.47 16.84
N GLU A 7 6.60 -79.60 16.72
CA GLU A 7 5.82 -78.95 15.63
C GLU A 7 5.91 -77.42 15.67
N TYR A 8 5.88 -76.80 16.85
CA TYR A 8 6.03 -75.35 17.01
C TYR A 8 7.44 -74.87 16.59
N GLN A 9 8.49 -75.61 16.95
CA GLN A 9 9.88 -75.30 16.56
C GLN A 9 10.11 -75.45 15.05
N MET A 10 9.55 -76.49 14.42
CA MET A 10 9.62 -76.66 12.96
C MET A 10 8.90 -75.53 12.22
N ASN A 11 7.71 -75.12 12.68
CA ASN A 11 6.96 -74.03 12.04
C ASN A 11 7.58 -72.64 12.27
N LYS A 12 8.26 -72.41 13.40
CA LYS A 12 9.01 -71.17 13.66
C LYS A 12 10.20 -70.98 12.70
N SER A 13 10.67 -72.06 12.10
CA SER A 13 11.80 -72.04 11.15
C SER A 13 11.37 -71.68 9.72
N ILE A 14 10.06 -71.73 9.43
CA ILE A 14 9.49 -71.61 8.08
C ILE A 14 8.81 -70.24 7.86
N ILE A 15 8.45 -69.54 8.94
CA ILE A 15 7.85 -68.20 8.86
C ILE A 15 8.91 -67.19 9.30
N ASN A 16 9.31 -66.32 8.37
CA ASN A 16 10.14 -65.15 8.65
C ASN A 16 9.29 -64.13 9.44
N GLU A 17 8.92 -64.46 10.69
CA GLU A 17 8.28 -63.51 11.59
C GLU A 17 9.28 -62.36 11.85
N PRO A 18 8.88 -61.09 11.66
CA PRO A 18 9.77 -59.98 11.94
C PRO A 18 10.21 -60.07 13.41
N GLN A 19 11.50 -60.28 13.65
CA GLN A 19 12.07 -60.36 15.00
C GLN A 19 11.73 -59.07 15.76
N GLN A 20 10.99 -59.20 16.86
CA GLN A 20 10.74 -58.09 17.77
C GLN A 20 12.09 -57.65 18.36
N PRO A 21 12.51 -56.38 18.16
CA PRO A 21 13.80 -55.90 18.65
C PRO A 21 13.87 -55.98 20.17
N SER A 22 15.07 -56.16 20.72
CA SER A 22 15.28 -56.12 22.17
C SER A 22 14.91 -54.74 22.73
N ILE A 23 14.56 -54.66 24.01
CA ILE A 23 14.30 -53.37 24.69
C ILE A 23 15.50 -52.44 24.55
N SER A 24 16.74 -52.97 24.58
CA SER A 24 17.95 -52.19 24.31
C SER A 24 18.01 -51.68 22.85
N GLN A 25 17.70 -52.50 21.85
CA GLN A 25 17.64 -52.07 20.44
C GLN A 25 16.52 -51.06 20.17
N PHE A 26 15.41 -51.14 20.90
CA PHE A 26 14.33 -50.16 20.85
C PHE A 26 14.76 -48.83 21.48
N LEU A 27 15.46 -48.85 22.61
CA LEU A 27 16.00 -47.66 23.26
C LEU A 27 17.19 -47.04 22.49
N ASP A 28 17.98 -47.87 21.80
CA ASP A 28 19.07 -47.46 20.90
C ASP A 28 18.58 -47.12 19.47
N SER A 29 17.30 -47.32 19.19
CA SER A 29 16.72 -46.92 17.89
C SER A 29 16.82 -45.40 17.79
N ARG A 30 17.71 -44.98 16.89
CA ARG A 30 18.08 -43.58 16.61
C ARG A 30 16.90 -42.66 16.79
N VAL A 31 17.13 -41.53 17.46
CA VAL A 31 16.23 -40.38 17.55
C VAL A 31 15.51 -40.20 16.20
N GLY A 32 14.31 -40.75 16.09
CA GLY A 32 13.59 -40.83 14.83
C GLY A 32 13.15 -39.44 14.46
N HIS A 33 13.32 -39.06 13.18
CA HIS A 33 12.68 -37.87 12.67
C HIS A 33 11.17 -37.99 12.86
N TYR A 34 10.51 -36.90 13.16
CA TYR A 34 9.05 -36.88 13.21
C TYR A 34 8.49 -37.29 11.84
N SER A 35 7.44 -38.12 11.85
CA SER A 35 6.66 -38.33 10.64
C SER A 35 5.96 -37.02 10.23
N MET A 36 5.63 -36.88 8.94
CA MET A 36 4.88 -35.72 8.44
C MET A 36 3.51 -35.52 9.10
N SER A 37 2.94 -36.59 9.67
CA SER A 37 1.67 -36.56 10.40
C SER A 37 1.83 -36.20 11.88
N HIS A 38 3.04 -36.23 12.42
CA HIS A 38 3.32 -36.01 13.84
C HIS A 38 2.88 -34.61 14.30
N PRO A 39 2.27 -34.47 15.50
CA PRO A 39 1.79 -33.18 15.99
C PRO A 39 2.88 -32.09 16.03
N GLN A 40 4.07 -32.43 16.54
CA GLN A 40 5.19 -31.48 16.61
C GLN A 40 5.70 -31.05 15.22
N GLN A 41 5.75 -31.97 14.25
CA GLN A 41 6.15 -31.67 12.87
C GLN A 41 5.19 -30.69 12.23
N LYS A 42 3.88 -30.88 12.44
CA LYS A 42 2.83 -29.96 11.97
C LYS A 42 2.90 -28.62 12.68
N ALA A 43 3.06 -28.61 14.00
CA ALA A 43 3.13 -27.39 14.79
C ALA A 43 4.29 -26.48 14.34
N ILE A 44 5.50 -27.04 14.23
CA ILE A 44 6.68 -26.29 13.76
C ILE A 44 6.48 -25.81 12.33
N THR A 45 6.00 -26.67 11.43
CA THR A 45 5.79 -26.28 10.02
C THR A 45 4.71 -25.19 9.88
N ASN A 46 3.64 -25.26 10.67
CA ASN A 46 2.57 -24.27 10.65
C ASN A 46 3.01 -22.95 11.28
N ALA A 47 3.84 -22.97 12.32
CA ALA A 47 4.44 -21.76 12.90
C ALA A 47 5.40 -21.08 11.90
N ILE A 48 6.28 -21.85 11.26
CA ILE A 48 7.12 -21.35 10.17
C ILE A 48 6.25 -20.71 9.09
N LEU A 49 5.14 -21.35 8.71
CA LEU A 49 4.23 -20.81 7.70
C LEU A 49 3.58 -19.49 8.14
N SER A 50 2.92 -19.45 9.31
CA SER A 50 2.21 -18.25 9.78
C SER A 50 3.16 -17.09 10.02
N ASP A 51 4.24 -17.35 10.75
CA ASP A 51 5.12 -16.29 11.23
C ASP A 51 5.96 -15.73 10.09
N PHE A 52 6.28 -16.56 9.07
CA PHE A 52 7.04 -16.08 7.92
C PHE A 52 6.16 -15.31 6.95
N ILE A 53 4.87 -15.66 6.83
CA ILE A 53 3.90 -14.84 6.11
C ILE A 53 3.79 -13.48 6.80
N ASP A 54 3.62 -13.45 8.12
CA ASP A 54 3.50 -12.19 8.89
C ASP A 54 4.78 -11.34 8.80
N CYS A 55 5.95 -11.98 8.75
CA CYS A 55 7.23 -11.30 8.57
C CYS A 55 7.59 -10.95 7.11
N ASN A 56 6.76 -11.33 6.12
CA ASN A 56 7.06 -11.23 4.69
C ASN A 56 8.38 -11.91 4.27
N PHE A 57 8.74 -13.02 4.93
CA PHE A 57 9.93 -13.78 4.53
C PHE A 57 9.68 -14.59 3.26
N PRO A 58 10.70 -14.72 2.39
CA PRO A 58 10.58 -15.57 1.21
C PRO A 58 10.40 -17.03 1.66
N LEU A 59 9.37 -17.71 1.15
CA LEU A 59 9.11 -19.11 1.47
C LEU A 59 10.31 -20.03 1.16
N SER A 60 11.20 -19.62 0.25
CA SER A 60 12.40 -20.38 -0.13
C SER A 60 13.46 -20.45 0.97
N ILE A 61 13.31 -19.67 2.05
CA ILE A 61 14.21 -19.70 3.20
C ILE A 61 14.33 -21.10 3.82
N VAL A 62 13.29 -21.94 3.74
CA VAL A 62 13.33 -23.33 4.22
C VAL A 62 14.29 -24.24 3.46
N GLU A 63 14.81 -23.77 2.33
CA GLU A 63 15.82 -24.46 1.51
C GLU A 63 17.23 -23.91 1.76
N ASN A 64 17.37 -22.80 2.49
CA ASN A 64 18.66 -22.24 2.87
C ASN A 64 19.41 -23.20 3.82
N LYS A 65 20.67 -23.51 3.48
CA LYS A 65 21.51 -24.47 4.23
C LYS A 65 21.73 -24.05 5.69
N SER A 66 22.02 -22.77 5.94
CA SER A 66 22.25 -22.24 7.28
C SER A 66 20.99 -22.26 8.12
N PHE A 67 19.84 -21.92 7.51
CA PHE A 67 18.55 -21.99 8.20
C PHE A 67 18.16 -23.43 8.55
N ARG A 68 18.39 -24.40 7.64
CA ARG A 68 18.19 -25.83 7.95
C ARG A 68 19.08 -26.30 9.09
N HIS A 69 20.35 -25.91 9.08
CA HIS A 69 21.26 -26.23 10.18
C HIS A 69 20.75 -25.67 11.52
N PHE A 70 20.32 -24.41 11.54
CA PHE A 70 19.68 -23.80 12.72
C PHE A 70 18.48 -24.60 13.22
N LEU A 71 17.57 -25.01 12.31
CA LEU A 71 16.41 -25.84 12.67
C LEU A 71 16.82 -27.20 13.25
N THR A 72 17.86 -27.84 12.72
CA THR A 72 18.39 -29.11 13.26
C THR A 72 19.01 -28.94 14.65
N VAL A 73 19.67 -27.81 14.93
CA VAL A 73 20.19 -27.50 16.27
C VAL A 73 19.05 -27.26 17.26
N PHE A 74 17.98 -26.59 16.81
CA PHE A 74 16.82 -26.30 17.64
C PHE A 74 15.99 -27.56 17.95
N ASP A 75 15.67 -28.37 16.94
CA ASP A 75 15.01 -29.67 17.10
C ASP A 75 15.55 -30.66 16.05
N SER A 76 16.41 -31.57 16.50
CA SER A 76 17.05 -32.57 15.64
C SER A 76 16.09 -33.63 15.07
N LYS A 77 14.86 -33.73 15.59
CA LYS A 77 13.81 -34.61 15.07
C LYS A 77 12.99 -33.95 13.98
N TYR A 78 13.00 -32.62 13.87
CA TYR A 78 12.23 -31.90 12.85
C TYR A 78 12.82 -32.08 11.46
N SER A 79 11.95 -32.40 10.49
CA SER A 79 12.34 -32.46 9.07
C SER A 79 11.80 -31.23 8.33
N PRO A 80 12.65 -30.27 7.91
CA PRO A 80 12.18 -29.11 7.15
C PRO A 80 11.47 -29.50 5.85
N VAL A 81 10.32 -28.87 5.58
CA VAL A 81 9.60 -29.05 4.32
C VAL A 81 10.28 -28.29 3.17
N CYS A 82 9.97 -28.65 1.92
CA CYS A 82 10.44 -27.91 0.76
C CYS A 82 9.55 -26.69 0.47
N HIS A 83 10.06 -25.77 -0.36
CA HIS A 83 9.33 -24.57 -0.77
C HIS A 83 7.95 -24.91 -1.36
N ARG A 84 7.87 -25.93 -2.21
CA ARG A 84 6.60 -26.35 -2.85
C ARG A 84 5.53 -26.74 -1.84
N THR A 85 5.91 -27.45 -0.78
CA THR A 85 4.99 -27.84 0.29
C THR A 85 4.51 -26.63 1.08
N LEU A 86 5.38 -25.65 1.34
CA LEU A 86 4.95 -24.39 1.94
C LEU A 86 4.01 -23.61 1.01
N THR A 87 4.33 -23.49 -0.27
CA THR A 87 3.46 -22.82 -1.25
C THR A 87 2.06 -23.42 -1.25
N SER A 88 1.94 -24.74 -1.37
CA SER A 88 0.64 -25.43 -1.33
C SER A 88 -0.10 -25.22 0.00
N LYS A 89 0.62 -25.21 1.14
CA LYS A 89 0.02 -24.88 2.43
C LYS A 89 -0.44 -23.42 2.52
N THR A 90 0.30 -22.47 1.95
CA THR A 90 -0.10 -21.07 1.86
C THR A 90 -1.37 -20.91 1.03
N GLU A 91 -1.46 -21.60 -0.11
CA GLU A 91 -2.65 -21.58 -0.97
C GLU A 91 -3.88 -22.13 -0.23
N ASN A 92 -3.74 -23.27 0.46
CA ASN A 92 -4.81 -23.83 1.29
C ASN A 92 -5.24 -22.87 2.41
N LEU A 93 -4.28 -22.22 3.07
CA LEU A 93 -4.56 -21.23 4.11
C LEU A 93 -5.28 -20.00 3.53
N ALA A 94 -4.89 -19.55 2.34
CA ALA A 94 -5.56 -18.46 1.65
C ALA A 94 -7.02 -18.82 1.30
N GLU A 95 -7.28 -20.04 0.83
CA GLU A 95 -8.63 -20.53 0.56
C GLU A 95 -9.50 -20.61 1.82
N GLU A 96 -8.92 -21.09 2.93
CA GLU A 96 -9.59 -21.12 4.23
C GLU A 96 -9.95 -19.71 4.70
N ARG A 97 -9.02 -18.75 4.57
CA ARG A 97 -9.24 -17.34 4.92
C ARG A 97 -10.30 -16.70 4.01
N ARG A 98 -10.25 -16.98 2.71
CA ARG A 98 -11.25 -16.53 1.74
C ARG A 98 -12.65 -17.04 2.09
N SER A 99 -12.78 -18.32 2.39
CA SER A 99 -14.06 -18.94 2.79
C SER A 99 -14.62 -18.32 4.08
N LYS A 100 -13.75 -18.05 5.06
CA LYS A 100 -14.14 -17.32 6.28
C LYS A 100 -14.60 -15.90 5.96
N LEU A 101 -13.91 -15.19 5.08
CA LEU A 101 -14.27 -13.83 4.67
C LEU A 101 -15.63 -13.80 3.96
N LYS A 102 -15.89 -14.72 3.02
CA LYS A 102 -17.21 -14.86 2.38
C LYS A 102 -18.33 -15.08 3.41
N THR A 103 -18.07 -15.91 4.42
CA THR A 103 -19.02 -16.17 5.52
C THR A 103 -19.23 -14.95 6.43
N GLN A 104 -18.22 -14.08 6.58
CA GLN A 104 -18.36 -12.82 7.31
C GLN A 104 -19.19 -11.83 6.50
N LEU A 105 -18.82 -11.61 5.23
CA LEU A 105 -19.48 -10.66 4.34
C LEU A 105 -20.94 -11.04 4.04
N SER A 106 -21.30 -12.32 4.10
CA SER A 106 -22.71 -12.72 3.93
C SER A 106 -23.65 -12.15 5.00
N LYS A 107 -23.12 -11.85 6.20
CA LYS A 107 -23.85 -11.29 7.35
C LYS A 107 -23.86 -9.76 7.40
N ILE A 108 -23.13 -9.12 6.50
CA ILE A 108 -23.00 -7.66 6.43
C ILE A 108 -23.91 -7.16 5.32
N ASP A 109 -24.69 -6.11 5.58
CA ASP A 109 -25.61 -5.53 4.59
C ASP A 109 -24.96 -4.40 3.79
N HIS A 110 -23.97 -3.74 4.39
CA HIS A 110 -23.39 -2.48 3.93
C HIS A 110 -21.86 -2.58 3.90
N VAL A 111 -21.28 -2.44 2.71
CA VAL A 111 -19.83 -2.47 2.51
C VAL A 111 -19.39 -1.33 1.61
N SER A 112 -18.17 -0.84 1.84
CA SER A 112 -17.48 0.06 0.90
C SER A 112 -16.22 -0.61 0.42
N VAL A 113 -15.76 -0.29 -0.78
CA VAL A 113 -14.53 -0.86 -1.36
C VAL A 113 -13.57 0.22 -1.78
N THR A 114 -12.27 0.00 -1.56
CA THR A 114 -11.21 0.76 -2.21
C THR A 114 -10.61 -0.06 -3.35
N VAL A 115 -10.44 0.56 -4.51
CA VAL A 115 -9.90 -0.08 -5.71
C VAL A 115 -8.66 0.70 -6.15
N ASP A 116 -7.54 0.00 -6.24
CA ASP A 116 -6.25 0.55 -6.67
C ASP A 116 -5.68 -0.31 -7.80
N ILE A 117 -5.13 0.35 -8.83
CA ILE A 117 -4.44 -0.32 -9.92
C ILE A 117 -3.04 0.27 -10.05
N TRP A 118 -2.03 -0.59 -10.00
CA TRP A 118 -0.64 -0.14 -10.10
C TRP A 118 0.18 -1.06 -11.00
N SER A 119 1.25 -0.50 -11.56
CA SER A 119 2.28 -1.26 -12.27
C SER A 119 3.53 -1.38 -11.41
N ASP A 120 4.11 -2.57 -11.34
CA ASP A 120 5.41 -2.75 -10.70
C ASP A 120 6.57 -2.25 -11.58
N ARG A 121 7.81 -2.34 -11.07
CA ARG A 121 9.03 -1.91 -11.79
C ARG A 121 9.32 -2.70 -13.09
N LYS A 122 8.68 -3.85 -13.27
CA LYS A 122 8.77 -4.68 -14.47
C LYS A 122 7.55 -4.47 -15.39
N MET A 123 6.80 -3.37 -15.20
CA MET A 123 5.60 -3.01 -15.95
C MET A 123 4.51 -4.08 -15.87
N ARG A 124 4.39 -4.71 -14.69
CA ARG A 124 3.39 -5.72 -14.40
C ARG A 124 2.24 -5.06 -13.66
N GLY A 125 1.07 -4.97 -14.29
CA GLY A 125 -0.14 -4.42 -13.68
C GLY A 125 -0.74 -5.34 -12.61
N PHE A 126 -1.29 -4.75 -11.55
CA PHE A 126 -2.01 -5.43 -10.48
C PHE A 126 -3.25 -4.62 -10.10
N LEU A 127 -4.38 -5.31 -9.91
CA LEU A 127 -5.62 -4.75 -9.41
C LEU A 127 -5.82 -5.21 -7.96
N GLY A 128 -5.84 -4.26 -7.05
CA GLY A 128 -6.17 -4.46 -5.65
C GLY A 128 -7.59 -4.02 -5.37
N VAL A 129 -8.38 -4.87 -4.73
CA VAL A 129 -9.71 -4.52 -4.20
C VAL A 129 -9.74 -4.86 -2.72
N THR A 130 -10.03 -3.86 -1.90
CA THR A 130 -10.12 -4.00 -0.44
C THR A 130 -11.51 -3.62 0.01
N VAL A 131 -12.16 -4.46 0.80
CA VAL A 131 -13.49 -4.22 1.36
C VAL A 131 -13.38 -3.67 2.78
N HIS A 132 -14.29 -2.77 3.11
CA HIS A 132 -14.41 -2.09 4.38
C HIS A 132 -15.84 -2.18 4.87
N TRP A 133 -16.02 -2.49 6.15
CA TRP A 133 -17.33 -2.46 6.80
C TRP A 133 -17.19 -2.12 8.27
N ILE A 134 -18.30 -1.72 8.88
CA ILE A 134 -18.38 -1.44 10.29
C ILE A 134 -18.96 -2.66 11.02
N GLU A 135 -18.24 -3.15 12.01
CA GLU A 135 -18.73 -4.17 12.94
C GLU A 135 -18.95 -3.54 14.32
N LYS A 136 -20.12 -3.79 14.89
CA LYS A 136 -20.45 -3.38 16.26
C LYS A 136 -20.16 -4.52 17.21
N GLU A 137 -19.09 -4.40 17.97
CA GLU A 137 -18.73 -5.34 19.03
C GLU A 137 -19.05 -4.70 20.39
N ALA A 138 -20.12 -5.16 21.02
CA ALA A 138 -20.71 -4.55 22.22
C ALA A 138 -21.02 -3.05 22.03
N GLU A 139 -20.28 -2.18 22.73
CA GLU A 139 -20.41 -0.72 22.67
C GLU A 139 -19.37 -0.05 21.75
N ARG A 140 -18.51 -0.81 21.09
CA ARG A 140 -17.46 -0.27 20.22
C ARG A 140 -17.78 -0.51 18.76
N ILE A 141 -17.70 0.56 17.99
CA ILE A 141 -17.68 0.53 16.52
C ILE A 141 -16.25 0.25 16.09
N GLN A 142 -16.04 -0.83 15.33
CA GLN A 142 -14.75 -1.15 14.74
C GLN A 142 -14.85 -1.16 13.22
N LEU A 143 -13.97 -0.41 12.57
CA LEU A 143 -13.74 -0.54 11.14
C LEU A 143 -13.01 -1.86 10.89
N LYS A 144 -13.60 -2.72 10.08
CA LYS A 144 -12.96 -3.92 9.53
C LYS A 144 -12.57 -3.65 8.09
N THR A 145 -11.38 -4.09 7.74
CA THR A 145 -10.78 -3.94 6.42
C THR A 145 -10.18 -5.27 6.02
N ASN A 146 -10.47 -5.77 4.83
CA ASN A 146 -9.84 -6.98 4.29
C ASN A 146 -9.62 -6.88 2.78
N LEU A 147 -8.50 -7.45 2.32
CA LEU A 147 -8.21 -7.58 0.90
C LEU A 147 -9.10 -8.66 0.27
N LEU A 148 -9.87 -8.30 -0.75
CA LEU A 148 -10.65 -9.26 -1.55
C LEU A 148 -9.78 -9.89 -2.63
N ALA A 149 -8.98 -9.06 -3.32
CA ALA A 149 -8.18 -9.48 -4.45
C ALA A 149 -6.91 -8.63 -4.58
N CYS A 150 -5.83 -9.26 -5.03
CA CYS A 150 -4.63 -8.61 -5.55
C CYS A 150 -4.23 -9.38 -6.81
N ASN A 151 -5.00 -9.13 -7.87
CA ASN A 151 -4.97 -9.94 -9.08
C ASN A 151 -3.98 -9.35 -10.07
N ARG A 152 -3.30 -10.25 -10.81
CA ARG A 152 -2.40 -9.83 -11.87
C ARG A 152 -3.22 -9.29 -13.04
N PHE A 153 -3.09 -8.00 -13.33
CA PHE A 153 -3.71 -7.36 -14.48
C PHE A 153 -2.76 -7.47 -15.69
N LYS A 154 -3.15 -8.27 -16.69
CA LYS A 154 -2.35 -8.50 -17.91
C LYS A 154 -2.93 -7.69 -19.07
N GLY A 155 -2.10 -7.20 -19.99
CA GLY A 155 -2.55 -6.42 -21.16
C GLY A 155 -2.98 -4.99 -20.82
N SER A 156 -3.72 -4.33 -21.71
CA SER A 156 -4.16 -2.93 -21.57
C SER A 156 -5.16 -2.74 -20.44
N HIS A 157 -4.99 -1.71 -19.62
CA HIS A 157 -5.88 -1.38 -18.49
C HIS A 157 -7.05 -0.50 -18.97
N THR A 158 -7.83 -1.02 -19.92
CA THR A 158 -9.04 -0.33 -20.41
C THR A 158 -10.15 -0.36 -19.36
N ALA A 159 -11.08 0.57 -19.47
CA ALA A 159 -12.20 0.72 -18.55
C ALA A 159 -13.06 -0.55 -18.43
N GLU A 160 -13.36 -1.17 -19.56
CA GLU A 160 -14.21 -2.37 -19.66
C GLU A 160 -13.54 -3.54 -18.92
N ARG A 161 -12.23 -3.71 -19.12
CA ARG A 161 -11.49 -4.80 -18.48
C ARG A 161 -11.31 -4.59 -16.97
N ILE A 162 -11.17 -3.35 -16.53
CA ILE A 162 -11.18 -3.01 -15.11
C ILE A 162 -12.55 -3.35 -14.53
N CYS A 163 -13.61 -2.99 -15.25
CA CYS A 163 -14.97 -3.28 -14.83
C CYS A 163 -15.23 -4.79 -14.74
N ASP A 164 -14.93 -5.56 -15.79
CA ASP A 164 -15.11 -7.01 -15.83
C ASP A 164 -14.42 -7.70 -14.63
N GLN A 165 -13.17 -7.33 -14.35
CA GLN A 165 -12.44 -7.91 -13.21
C GLN A 165 -13.02 -7.48 -11.87
N PHE A 166 -13.47 -6.23 -11.75
CA PHE A 166 -14.10 -5.75 -10.54
C PHE A 166 -15.44 -6.46 -10.28
N GLU A 167 -16.26 -6.64 -11.30
CA GLU A 167 -17.53 -7.38 -11.22
C GLU A 167 -17.30 -8.85 -10.86
N GLU A 168 -16.31 -9.51 -11.48
CA GLU A 168 -15.94 -10.90 -11.14
C GLU A 168 -15.58 -11.03 -9.64
N ILE A 169 -14.84 -10.06 -9.09
CA ILE A 169 -14.52 -10.02 -7.66
C ILE A 169 -15.79 -9.76 -6.83
N CYS A 170 -16.66 -8.86 -7.25
CA CYS A 170 -17.91 -8.58 -6.52
C CYS A 170 -18.83 -9.80 -6.47
N ASP A 171 -18.93 -10.52 -7.59
CA ASP A 171 -19.73 -11.75 -7.73
C ASP A 171 -19.12 -12.88 -6.89
N GLU A 172 -17.79 -13.02 -6.90
CA GLU A 172 -17.08 -14.04 -6.12
C GLU A 172 -17.42 -13.97 -4.61
N TYR A 173 -17.57 -12.74 -4.08
CA TYR A 173 -17.88 -12.49 -2.67
C TYR A 173 -19.37 -12.17 -2.42
N ASN A 174 -20.19 -12.12 -3.46
CA ASN A 174 -21.61 -11.75 -3.41
C ASN A 174 -21.88 -10.42 -2.67
N ILE A 175 -21.14 -9.38 -3.06
CA ILE A 175 -21.19 -8.05 -2.42
C ILE A 175 -21.77 -6.95 -3.31
N LYS A 176 -22.12 -7.24 -4.57
CA LYS A 176 -22.56 -6.22 -5.55
C LYS A 176 -23.73 -5.38 -5.04
N ASP A 177 -24.75 -6.03 -4.48
CA ASP A 177 -25.94 -5.37 -3.94
C ASP A 177 -25.73 -4.72 -2.55
N LYS A 178 -24.55 -4.93 -1.94
CA LYS A 178 -24.19 -4.44 -0.61
C LYS A 178 -23.26 -3.23 -0.65
N LEU A 179 -22.81 -2.85 -1.85
CA LEU A 179 -21.89 -1.73 -2.05
C LEU A 179 -22.61 -0.40 -1.74
N ASP A 180 -22.08 0.35 -0.78
CA ASP A 180 -22.48 1.74 -0.54
C ASP A 180 -21.56 2.71 -1.27
N TYR A 181 -20.25 2.46 -1.19
CA TYR A 181 -19.24 3.33 -1.79
C TYR A 181 -18.07 2.57 -2.44
N ILE A 182 -17.59 3.09 -3.56
CA ILE A 182 -16.43 2.62 -4.30
C ILE A 182 -15.42 3.76 -4.38
N ILE A 183 -14.28 3.62 -3.72
CA ILE A 183 -13.25 4.65 -3.65
C ILE A 183 -12.14 4.28 -4.62
N THR A 184 -11.86 5.14 -5.59
CA THR A 184 -10.83 4.92 -6.60
C THR A 184 -9.94 6.14 -6.77
N ASP A 185 -8.79 5.97 -7.41
CA ASP A 185 -8.06 7.12 -7.93
C ASP A 185 -8.85 7.82 -9.06
N ASN A 186 -8.31 8.94 -9.54
CA ASN A 186 -8.97 9.80 -10.51
C ASN A 186 -8.41 9.65 -11.93
N ALA A 187 -7.67 8.58 -12.21
CA ALA A 187 -7.21 8.27 -13.56
C ALA A 187 -8.42 8.09 -14.50
N ALA A 188 -8.23 8.42 -15.78
CA ALA A 188 -9.29 8.39 -16.78
C ALA A 188 -9.92 6.99 -16.91
N ASN A 189 -9.10 5.95 -16.96
CA ASN A 189 -9.55 4.56 -17.03
C ASN A 189 -10.35 4.11 -15.80
N MET A 190 -9.93 4.50 -14.59
CA MET A 190 -10.65 4.18 -13.36
C MET A 190 -12.03 4.83 -13.38
N ARG A 191 -12.15 6.10 -13.77
CA ARG A 191 -13.46 6.75 -13.91
C ARG A 191 -14.35 6.05 -14.92
N LYS A 192 -13.85 5.84 -16.14
CA LYS A 192 -14.63 5.19 -17.20
C LYS A 192 -15.02 3.76 -16.83
N ALA A 193 -14.20 3.04 -16.06
CA ALA A 193 -14.54 1.69 -15.61
C ALA A 193 -15.79 1.66 -14.73
N PHE A 194 -15.93 2.59 -13.79
CA PHE A 194 -17.05 2.60 -12.86
C PHE A 194 -18.30 3.31 -13.41
N SER A 195 -18.19 4.09 -14.50
CA SER A 195 -19.36 4.44 -15.30
C SER A 195 -19.90 3.24 -16.08
N VAL A 196 -19.01 2.36 -16.58
CA VAL A 196 -19.39 1.11 -17.27
C VAL A 196 -20.01 0.10 -16.31
N CYS A 197 -19.47 -0.07 -15.10
CA CYS A 197 -20.01 -1.04 -14.12
C CYS A 197 -21.38 -0.64 -13.57
N PHE A 198 -21.68 0.64 -13.55
CA PHE A 198 -22.90 1.18 -12.98
C PHE A 198 -23.52 2.19 -13.95
N PRO A 199 -24.00 1.74 -15.12
CA PRO A 199 -24.55 2.64 -16.12
C PRO A 199 -25.72 3.40 -15.50
N SER A 200 -25.75 4.72 -15.71
CA SER A 200 -26.93 5.53 -15.46
C SER A 200 -28.02 5.13 -16.45
N GLU A 201 -29.29 5.20 -16.04
CA GLU A 201 -30.45 4.97 -16.94
C GLU A 201 -30.61 6.09 -17.99
N GLN A 202 -29.64 7.01 -18.08
CA GLN A 202 -29.63 8.16 -18.97
C GLN A 202 -28.20 8.35 -19.46
N GLU A 203 -27.85 7.68 -20.56
CA GLU A 203 -26.94 8.15 -21.62
C GLU A 203 -26.80 7.05 -22.69
N ASP A 204 -27.55 7.22 -23.79
CA ASP A 204 -27.06 6.85 -25.11
C ASP A 204 -26.03 7.93 -25.47
N ASP A 205 -24.73 7.67 -25.35
CA ASP A 205 -23.74 8.56 -25.96
C ASP A 205 -22.56 7.78 -26.57
N ASP A 206 -22.20 8.20 -27.78
CA ASP A 206 -21.47 7.47 -28.82
C ASP A 206 -19.94 7.61 -28.68
N ASP A 207 -19.43 7.78 -27.45
CA ASP A 207 -18.00 7.99 -27.16
C ASP A 207 -17.20 6.67 -27.14
N ARG A 208 -17.25 5.98 -28.29
CA ARG A 208 -16.35 4.89 -28.69
C ARG A 208 -14.99 5.41 -29.17
N ASP A 209 -14.46 6.49 -28.59
CA ASP A 209 -13.19 7.04 -29.04
C ASP A 209 -11.99 6.51 -28.23
N HIS A 210 -11.15 5.78 -28.96
CA HIS A 210 -9.76 5.38 -28.76
C HIS A 210 -9.35 4.69 -27.44
N LEU A 211 -9.56 3.38 -27.41
CA LEU A 211 -9.15 2.41 -26.37
C LEU A 211 -7.63 2.17 -26.22
N ASP A 212 -6.80 2.80 -27.07
CA ASP A 212 -5.33 2.70 -27.05
C ASP A 212 -4.68 4.11 -26.91
N ASP A 213 -5.31 5.02 -26.18
CA ASP A 213 -4.76 6.35 -25.91
C ASP A 213 -3.59 6.28 -24.90
N PRO A 214 -2.37 6.73 -25.25
CA PRO A 214 -1.26 6.88 -24.31
C PRO A 214 -1.56 7.79 -23.10
N GLU A 215 -2.58 8.64 -23.18
CA GLU A 215 -3.04 9.56 -22.13
C GLU A 215 -4.03 8.92 -21.14
N LEU A 216 -4.36 7.62 -21.27
CA LEU A 216 -5.30 6.91 -20.37
C LEU A 216 -4.90 6.93 -18.88
N TRP A 217 -3.61 7.13 -18.62
CA TRP A 217 -3.01 7.23 -17.28
C TRP A 217 -2.87 8.67 -16.77
N CYS A 218 -3.20 9.64 -17.61
CA CYS A 218 -3.19 11.04 -17.25
C CYS A 218 -4.48 11.39 -16.51
N ASP A 219 -4.37 12.38 -15.63
CA ASP A 219 -5.54 12.97 -15.00
C ASP A 219 -6.36 13.68 -16.08
N LEU A 220 -7.68 13.44 -16.17
CA LEU A 220 -8.52 14.19 -17.12
C LEU A 220 -8.44 15.71 -16.86
N THR A 221 -8.77 16.47 -17.89
CA THR A 221 -8.96 17.90 -17.73
C THR A 221 -10.11 18.19 -16.76
N LEU A 222 -10.13 19.40 -16.22
CA LEU A 222 -11.11 19.77 -15.20
C LEU A 222 -12.52 19.96 -15.78
N GLU A 223 -12.64 20.17 -17.09
CA GLU A 223 -13.92 20.24 -17.80
C GLU A 223 -14.50 18.82 -17.95
N ASP A 224 -13.68 17.87 -18.43
CA ASP A 224 -14.07 16.46 -18.52
C ASP A 224 -14.41 15.86 -17.13
N GLN A 225 -13.73 16.33 -16.07
CA GLN A 225 -14.07 15.96 -14.70
C GLN A 225 -15.50 16.36 -14.33
N GLN A 226 -15.93 17.57 -14.64
CA GLN A 226 -17.25 18.08 -14.26
C GLN A 226 -18.37 17.33 -14.98
N THR A 227 -18.16 16.99 -16.26
CA THR A 227 -19.11 16.19 -17.05
C THR A 227 -19.28 14.79 -16.45
N VAL A 228 -18.17 14.10 -16.14
CA VAL A 228 -18.21 12.76 -15.53
C VAL A 228 -18.81 12.78 -14.12
N ASP A 229 -18.46 13.77 -13.30
CA ASP A 229 -18.99 13.91 -11.93
C ASP A 229 -20.51 14.15 -11.95
N ALA A 230 -21.04 14.86 -12.96
CA ALA A 230 -22.48 15.07 -13.13
C ALA A 230 -23.22 13.78 -13.55
N ALA A 231 -22.64 12.99 -14.46
CA ALA A 231 -23.21 11.69 -14.87
C ALA A 231 -23.23 10.65 -13.72
N MET A 232 -22.24 10.71 -12.82
CA MET A 232 -22.12 9.80 -11.67
C MET A 232 -22.95 10.21 -10.45
N ALA A 233 -23.61 11.37 -10.46
CA ALA A 233 -24.30 11.96 -9.30
C ALA A 233 -25.48 11.13 -8.72
N LYS A 234 -25.77 9.95 -9.28
CA LYS A 234 -26.76 8.99 -8.75
C LYS A 234 -26.17 7.76 -8.05
N LYS A 235 -24.85 7.47 -8.07
CA LYS A 235 -24.29 6.22 -7.47
C LYS A 235 -22.83 6.31 -6.95
N GLN A 236 -22.65 5.85 -5.70
CA GLN A 236 -21.57 5.08 -5.03
C GLN A 236 -20.07 5.42 -5.24
N ARG A 237 -19.59 6.04 -6.32
CA ARG A 237 -18.14 6.27 -6.49
C ARG A 237 -17.66 7.54 -5.77
N LEU A 238 -16.63 7.42 -4.94
CA LEU A 238 -15.93 8.55 -4.32
C LEU A 238 -14.50 8.69 -4.83
N HIS A 239 -14.05 9.93 -4.94
CA HIS A 239 -12.66 10.24 -5.27
C HIS A 239 -11.71 9.95 -4.10
N CYS A 240 -10.59 9.31 -4.40
CA CYS A 240 -9.50 9.14 -3.44
C CYS A 240 -8.91 10.51 -3.06
N PHE A 241 -9.22 10.96 -1.84
CA PHE A 241 -8.72 12.23 -1.28
C PHE A 241 -7.20 12.36 -1.36
N ALA A 242 -6.46 11.32 -0.99
CA ALA A 242 -4.99 11.34 -1.00
C ALA A 242 -4.43 11.52 -2.43
N HIS A 243 -5.07 10.92 -3.43
CA HIS A 243 -4.72 11.11 -4.82
C HIS A 243 -5.05 12.54 -5.28
N THR A 244 -6.25 13.04 -5.00
CA THR A 244 -6.63 14.44 -5.32
C THR A 244 -5.66 15.45 -4.69
N LEU A 245 -5.25 15.23 -3.43
CA LEU A 245 -4.28 16.08 -2.74
C LEU A 245 -2.88 16.01 -3.36
N GLN A 246 -2.47 14.82 -3.81
CA GLN A 246 -1.24 14.63 -4.60
C GLN A 246 -1.28 15.43 -5.92
N LEU A 247 -2.44 15.57 -6.56
CA LEU A 247 -2.62 16.39 -7.75
C LEU A 247 -2.50 17.89 -7.45
N VAL A 248 -3.09 18.35 -6.33
CA VAL A 248 -2.95 19.74 -5.86
C VAL A 248 -1.47 20.13 -5.76
N VAL A 249 -0.64 19.27 -5.14
CA VAL A 249 0.79 19.57 -4.98
C VAL A 249 1.54 19.50 -6.31
N LYS A 250 1.26 18.51 -7.17
CA LYS A 250 1.93 18.34 -8.47
C LYS A 250 1.70 19.52 -9.41
N GLU A 251 0.48 20.03 -9.48
CA GLU A 251 0.08 21.11 -10.39
C GLU A 251 0.89 22.40 -10.15
N THR A 252 1.36 22.61 -8.92
CA THR A 252 2.13 23.80 -8.56
C THR A 252 3.59 23.80 -9.05
N LYS A 253 4.02 22.74 -9.76
CA LYS A 253 5.38 22.54 -10.28
C LYS A 253 6.43 22.81 -9.20
N MET A 254 6.76 21.79 -8.40
CA MET A 254 7.85 21.83 -7.41
C MET A 254 9.26 21.95 -8.03
N ALA A 255 9.42 22.53 -9.22
CA ALA A 255 10.72 22.65 -9.89
C ALA A 255 11.44 23.90 -9.37
N CYS A 256 12.29 23.73 -8.37
CA CYS A 256 13.23 24.76 -7.90
C CYS A 256 14.67 24.27 -8.09
N PRO A 257 15.62 25.10 -8.59
CA PRO A 257 17.04 24.73 -8.68
C PRO A 257 17.63 24.19 -7.36
N SER A 258 17.14 24.68 -6.22
CA SER A 258 17.53 24.21 -4.89
C SER A 258 17.14 22.76 -4.62
N LEU A 259 16.02 22.28 -5.18
CA LEU A 259 15.60 20.88 -5.08
C LEU A 259 16.47 19.97 -5.95
N SER A 260 16.87 20.42 -7.14
CA SER A 260 17.81 19.68 -7.98
C SER A 260 19.18 19.54 -7.31
N LYS A 261 19.67 20.61 -6.65
CA LYS A 261 20.89 20.60 -5.85
C LYS A 261 20.77 19.61 -4.68
N LEU A 262 19.63 19.62 -4.00
CA LEU A 262 19.34 18.69 -2.90
C LEU A 262 19.29 17.23 -3.35
N SER A 263 18.65 16.93 -4.48
CA SER A 263 18.63 15.59 -5.05
C SER A 263 20.04 15.07 -5.37
N LYS A 264 20.93 15.94 -5.89
CA LYS A 264 22.33 15.60 -6.13
C LYS A 264 23.09 15.35 -4.82
N LEU A 265 22.88 16.18 -3.80
CA LEU A 265 23.47 15.96 -2.47
C LEU A 265 23.04 14.62 -1.87
N SER A 266 21.75 14.31 -1.93
CA SER A 266 21.24 13.03 -1.45
C SER A 266 21.82 11.87 -2.24
N SER A 267 21.89 11.97 -3.58
CA SER A 267 22.56 10.96 -4.39
C SER A 267 24.00 10.73 -3.95
N LEU A 268 24.76 11.80 -3.71
CA LEU A 268 26.16 11.71 -3.26
C LEU A 268 26.27 10.98 -1.91
N LEU A 269 25.38 11.27 -0.96
CA LEU A 269 25.33 10.57 0.34
C LEU A 269 25.09 9.06 0.21
N HIS A 270 24.36 8.63 -0.81
CA HIS A 270 24.01 7.22 -1.02
C HIS A 270 24.96 6.49 -1.98
N THR A 271 25.79 7.20 -2.75
CA THR A 271 26.69 6.60 -3.74
C THR A 271 28.18 6.73 -3.41
N SER A 272 28.58 7.68 -2.56
CA SER A 272 29.98 7.89 -2.16
C SER A 272 30.18 7.52 -0.69
N THR A 273 30.95 6.45 -0.45
CA THR A 273 31.33 6.02 0.90
C THR A 273 32.21 7.07 1.59
N THR A 274 33.16 7.65 0.85
CA THR A 274 34.05 8.69 1.37
C THR A 274 33.30 9.95 1.79
N PHE A 275 32.30 10.39 1.01
CA PHE A 275 31.46 11.53 1.39
C PHE A 275 30.59 11.20 2.60
N LYS A 276 30.02 9.99 2.64
CA LYS A 276 29.19 9.51 3.75
C LYS A 276 29.97 9.48 5.07
N ASP A 277 31.21 8.99 5.08
CA ASP A 277 32.05 8.97 6.28
C ASP A 277 32.33 10.39 6.82
N VAL A 278 32.62 11.34 5.92
CA VAL A 278 32.85 12.75 6.30
C VAL A 278 31.56 13.38 6.84
N PHE A 279 30.43 13.10 6.20
CA PHE A 279 29.13 13.58 6.67
C PHE A 279 28.77 13.00 8.05
N ASP A 280 28.97 11.70 8.26
CA ASP A 280 28.65 11.02 9.52
C ASP A 280 29.57 11.46 10.65
N SER A 281 30.81 11.82 10.36
CA SER A 281 31.72 12.40 11.36
C SER A 281 31.23 13.75 11.93
N GLU A 282 30.46 14.52 11.15
CA GLU A 282 29.95 15.85 11.55
C GLU A 282 28.51 15.81 12.06
N PHE A 283 27.67 14.94 11.49
CA PHE A 283 26.22 14.88 11.78
C PHE A 283 25.77 13.62 12.54
N GLY A 284 26.62 12.60 12.62
CA GLY A 284 26.34 11.30 13.23
C GLY A 284 25.68 10.30 12.26
N GLU A 285 25.97 9.01 12.44
CA GLU A 285 25.57 7.93 11.53
C GLU A 285 24.06 7.79 11.32
N GLN A 286 23.25 8.21 12.30
CA GLN A 286 21.79 8.13 12.23
C GLN A 286 21.14 9.30 11.47
N LYS A 287 21.89 10.38 11.20
CA LYS A 287 21.37 11.50 10.40
C LYS A 287 21.69 11.28 8.94
N GLY A 288 20.69 11.42 8.08
CA GLY A 288 20.85 11.27 6.64
C GLY A 288 19.77 11.99 5.87
N ILE A 289 20.06 12.29 4.60
CA ILE A 289 19.11 12.90 3.67
C ILE A 289 18.56 11.78 2.78
N PRO A 290 17.27 11.40 2.92
CA PRO A 290 16.70 10.33 2.12
C PRO A 290 16.61 10.73 0.64
N ALA A 291 16.80 9.76 -0.25
CA ALA A 291 16.59 9.98 -1.68
C ALA A 291 15.09 10.20 -1.97
N ALA A 292 14.78 11.26 -2.73
CA ALA A 292 13.44 11.45 -3.26
C ALA A 292 13.15 10.38 -4.35
N VAL A 293 11.91 9.91 -4.38
CA VAL A 293 11.41 8.95 -5.38
C VAL A 293 10.29 9.65 -6.15
N ASN A 294 10.48 9.82 -7.46
CA ASN A 294 9.60 10.62 -8.32
C ASN A 294 8.11 10.21 -8.29
N THR A 295 7.78 8.99 -7.88
CA THR A 295 6.41 8.47 -7.95
C THR A 295 5.45 9.10 -6.92
N ARG A 296 5.94 9.66 -5.80
CA ARG A 296 5.09 10.28 -4.75
C ARG A 296 5.76 11.49 -4.12
N TRP A 297 5.02 12.61 -4.03
CA TRP A 297 5.54 13.91 -3.54
C TRP A 297 6.01 13.86 -2.06
N ASN A 298 5.45 12.94 -1.27
CA ASN A 298 5.86 12.69 0.12
C ASN A 298 7.35 12.35 0.26
N SER A 299 7.97 11.74 -0.77
CA SER A 299 9.41 11.47 -0.75
C SER A 299 10.25 12.74 -0.88
N THR A 300 9.81 13.68 -1.74
CA THR A 300 10.41 15.02 -1.85
C THR A 300 10.25 15.77 -0.53
N LEU A 301 9.06 15.73 0.09
CA LEU A 301 8.86 16.36 1.40
C LEU A 301 9.80 15.79 2.47
N ARG A 302 9.95 14.46 2.53
CA ARG A 302 10.89 13.80 3.46
C ARG A 302 12.34 14.24 3.22
N GLN A 303 12.75 14.33 1.97
CA GLN A 303 14.09 14.81 1.60
C GLN A 303 14.31 16.25 2.04
N VAL A 304 13.38 17.16 1.76
CA VAL A 304 13.50 18.57 2.16
C VAL A 304 13.42 18.72 3.68
N LYS A 305 12.57 17.97 4.39
CA LYS A 305 12.47 17.98 5.86
C LYS A 305 13.79 17.60 6.56
N ALA A 306 14.60 16.75 5.94
CA ALA A 306 15.89 16.34 6.52
C ALA A 306 16.96 17.44 6.44
N VAL A 307 16.82 18.39 5.51
CA VAL A 307 17.84 19.41 5.23
C VAL A 307 17.93 20.47 6.34
N PRO A 308 16.84 21.12 6.78
CA PRO A 308 16.88 22.08 7.88
C PRO A 308 17.33 21.49 9.23
N GLN A 309 17.38 20.16 9.37
CA GLN A 309 17.90 19.50 10.57
C GLN A 309 19.44 19.49 10.62
N CYS A 310 20.08 19.75 9.48
CA CYS A 310 21.51 19.99 9.38
C CYS A 310 21.79 21.47 9.64
N ASP A 311 22.92 21.78 10.27
CA ASP A 311 23.41 23.16 10.32
C ASP A 311 23.98 23.55 8.94
N LEU A 312 23.55 24.71 8.41
CA LEU A 312 23.94 25.18 7.07
C LEU A 312 25.47 25.36 6.95
N LEU A 313 26.10 25.94 7.96
CA LEU A 313 27.53 26.24 7.92
C LEU A 313 28.34 24.95 7.96
N LYS A 314 27.96 24.01 8.84
CA LYS A 314 28.58 22.68 8.90
C LYS A 314 28.42 21.92 7.60
N LEU A 315 27.22 21.94 7.00
CA LEU A 315 26.97 21.23 5.75
C LEU A 315 27.82 21.79 4.60
N CYS A 316 27.89 23.12 4.48
CA CYS A 316 28.75 23.76 3.48
C CYS A 316 30.24 23.48 3.74
N ALA A 317 30.69 23.41 4.99
CA ALA A 317 32.06 23.05 5.34
C ALA A 317 32.39 21.60 4.95
N VAL A 318 31.48 20.65 5.21
CA VAL A 318 31.61 19.24 4.77
C VAL A 318 31.71 19.15 3.25
N LEU A 319 30.84 19.85 2.53
CA LEU A 319 30.85 19.87 1.07
C LEU A 319 32.13 20.46 0.52
N GLN A 320 32.63 21.54 1.12
CA GLN A 320 33.90 22.14 0.72
C GLN A 320 35.08 21.20 0.99
N LYS A 321 35.13 20.57 2.17
CA LYS A 321 36.18 19.60 2.56
C LYS A 321 36.21 18.40 1.62
N ALA A 322 35.05 17.93 1.16
CA ALA A 322 34.92 16.82 0.23
C ALA A 322 35.06 17.21 -1.25
N GLY A 323 35.32 18.49 -1.58
CA GLY A 323 35.51 18.96 -2.96
C GLY A 323 34.23 19.23 -3.75
N HIS A 324 33.06 19.20 -3.10
CA HIS A 324 31.72 19.36 -3.70
C HIS A 324 31.12 20.75 -3.44
N LYS A 325 31.93 21.81 -3.56
CA LYS A 325 31.50 23.19 -3.25
C LYS A 325 30.31 23.66 -4.11
N GLU A 326 30.13 23.12 -5.30
CA GLU A 326 29.03 23.40 -6.23
C GLU A 326 27.65 23.01 -5.66
N LEU A 327 27.61 22.09 -4.70
CA LEU A 327 26.40 21.66 -4.01
C LEU A 327 26.12 22.46 -2.73
N SER A 328 26.91 23.49 -2.44
CA SER A 328 26.69 24.37 -1.28
C SER A 328 25.42 25.20 -1.47
N PHE A 329 24.70 25.43 -0.36
CA PHE A 329 23.50 26.25 -0.36
C PHE A 329 23.81 27.67 0.10
N THR A 330 23.25 28.66 -0.60
CA THR A 330 23.22 30.04 -0.10
C THR A 330 22.19 30.17 1.02
N PRO A 331 22.30 31.20 1.91
CA PRO A 331 21.29 31.46 2.93
C PRO A 331 19.88 31.66 2.33
N ARG A 332 19.78 32.22 1.12
CA ARG A 332 18.52 32.37 0.39
C ARG A 332 17.94 31.03 -0.02
N GLU A 333 18.72 30.16 -0.66
CA GLU A 333 18.26 28.82 -1.04
C GLU A 333 17.86 28.00 0.19
N TRP A 334 18.62 28.13 1.28
CA TRP A 334 18.33 27.44 2.54
C TRP A 334 16.99 27.87 3.14
N ASN A 335 16.73 29.18 3.19
CA ASN A 335 15.45 29.70 3.68
C ASN A 335 14.28 29.37 2.74
N LEU A 336 14.52 29.27 1.43
CA LEU A 336 13.52 28.76 0.48
C LEU A 336 13.14 27.31 0.80
N LEU A 337 14.12 26.43 1.09
CA LEU A 337 13.84 25.05 1.50
C LEU A 337 13.07 24.97 2.82
N LYS A 338 13.36 25.86 3.79
CA LYS A 338 12.58 25.96 5.03
C LYS A 338 11.13 26.37 4.77
N GLU A 339 10.90 27.43 3.99
CA GLU A 339 9.55 27.84 3.59
C GLU A 339 8.79 26.71 2.89
N LEU A 340 9.47 25.94 2.03
CA LEU A 340 8.87 24.80 1.34
C LEU A 340 8.40 23.72 2.32
N VAL A 341 9.18 23.43 3.37
CA VAL A 341 8.78 22.50 4.43
C VAL A 341 7.56 23.02 5.17
N ASP A 342 7.56 24.30 5.55
CA ASP A 342 6.47 24.89 6.31
C ASP A 342 5.15 24.87 5.52
N ILE A 343 5.21 25.11 4.20
CA ILE A 343 4.06 25.07 3.29
C ILE A 343 3.53 23.63 3.12
N LEU A 344 4.42 22.67 2.88
CA LEU A 344 4.02 21.31 2.47
C LEU A 344 3.85 20.33 3.63
N LYS A 345 4.34 20.65 4.83
CA LYS A 345 4.24 19.77 5.99
C LYS A 345 2.78 19.39 6.31
N PRO A 346 1.81 20.32 6.38
CA PRO A 346 0.41 19.97 6.67
C PRO A 346 -0.24 19.12 5.57
N PHE A 347 0.14 19.30 4.30
CA PHE A 347 -0.32 18.46 3.20
C PHE A 347 0.12 17.00 3.40
N GLY A 348 1.32 16.79 3.94
CA GLY A 348 1.88 15.47 4.17
C GLY A 348 1.16 14.80 5.33
N GLU A 349 0.94 15.56 6.41
CA GLU A 349 0.18 15.11 7.58
C GLU A 349 -1.27 14.74 7.21
N ALA A 350 -1.94 15.53 6.37
CA ALA A 350 -3.28 15.22 5.87
C ALA A 350 -3.30 13.95 5.00
N THR A 351 -2.27 13.75 4.17
CA THR A 351 -2.13 12.54 3.34
C THR A 351 -1.92 11.31 4.23
N ASP A 352 -0.99 11.37 5.18
CA ASP A 352 -0.68 10.26 6.09
C ASP A 352 -1.89 9.91 6.97
N LEU A 353 -2.64 10.91 7.43
CA LEU A 353 -3.87 10.72 8.22
C LEU A 353 -4.96 9.97 7.43
N THR A 354 -5.15 10.32 6.17
CA THR A 354 -6.26 9.81 5.35
C THR A 354 -5.96 8.49 4.64
N GLN A 355 -4.70 8.06 4.63
CA GLN A 355 -4.26 6.74 4.17
C GLN A 355 -4.25 5.68 5.28
N GLY A 356 -4.76 5.98 6.47
CA GLY A 356 -4.86 5.03 7.58
C GLY A 356 -5.83 3.88 7.29
N GLU A 357 -5.40 2.63 7.55
CA GLU A 357 -6.19 1.42 7.24
C GLU A 357 -7.09 0.94 8.41
N LYS A 358 -6.72 1.29 9.65
CA LYS A 358 -7.33 0.78 10.89
C LYS A 358 -8.22 1.80 11.62
N VAL A 359 -8.46 2.93 10.98
CA VAL A 359 -9.23 4.04 11.55
C VAL A 359 -10.17 4.60 10.49
N VAL A 360 -11.27 5.21 10.93
CA VAL A 360 -12.17 5.92 10.03
C VAL A 360 -11.49 7.20 9.57
N THR A 361 -11.28 7.34 8.25
CA THR A 361 -10.54 8.47 7.66
C THR A 361 -11.43 9.49 6.94
N ILE A 362 -12.61 9.08 6.47
CA ILE A 362 -13.49 9.95 5.67
C ILE A 362 -13.94 11.20 6.43
N SER A 363 -14.16 11.09 7.74
CA SER A 363 -14.51 12.22 8.62
C SER A 363 -13.39 13.25 8.76
N ALA A 364 -12.14 12.89 8.45
CA ALA A 364 -11.01 13.80 8.48
C ALA A 364 -10.85 14.62 7.19
N VAL A 365 -11.58 14.28 6.11
CA VAL A 365 -11.43 14.94 4.81
C VAL A 365 -11.81 16.42 4.87
N VAL A 366 -13.02 16.74 5.34
CA VAL A 366 -13.50 18.12 5.44
C VAL A 366 -12.62 18.98 6.36
N PRO A 367 -12.30 18.54 7.60
CA PRO A 367 -11.36 19.24 8.47
C PRO A 367 -9.98 19.44 7.84
N SER A 368 -9.49 18.45 7.08
CA SER A 368 -8.18 18.54 6.41
C SER A 368 -8.20 19.63 5.33
N VAL A 369 -9.19 19.63 4.44
CA VAL A 369 -9.31 20.66 3.38
C VAL A 369 -9.41 22.06 4.00
N TRP A 370 -10.25 22.22 5.02
CA TRP A 370 -10.41 23.49 5.72
C TRP A 370 -9.10 23.95 6.39
N SER A 371 -8.45 23.06 7.13
CA SER A 371 -7.19 23.32 7.84
C SER A 371 -6.06 23.68 6.87
N LEU A 372 -5.96 22.98 5.73
CA LEU A 372 -4.98 23.28 4.68
C LEU A 372 -5.19 24.68 4.08
N ASN A 373 -6.44 25.04 3.78
CA ASN A 373 -6.72 26.38 3.27
C ASN A 373 -6.42 27.47 4.31
N HIS A 374 -6.83 27.26 5.57
CA HIS A 374 -6.51 28.17 6.66
C HIS A 374 -4.99 28.34 6.87
N HIS A 375 -4.25 27.24 6.78
CA HIS A 375 -2.79 27.24 6.87
C HIS A 375 -2.16 28.09 5.75
N LEU A 376 -2.59 27.90 4.49
CA LEU A 376 -2.10 28.70 3.37
C LEU A 376 -2.42 30.19 3.54
N GLU A 377 -3.63 30.55 3.98
CA GLU A 377 -4.01 31.94 4.26
C GLU A 377 -3.12 32.58 5.34
N LYS A 378 -2.88 31.85 6.44
CA LYS A 378 -2.02 32.32 7.53
C LYS A 378 -0.56 32.48 7.10
N LEU A 379 -0.09 31.66 6.16
CA LEU A 379 1.28 31.73 5.64
C LEU A 379 1.50 32.86 4.62
N LYS A 380 0.49 33.30 3.87
CA LYS A 380 0.63 34.36 2.86
C LYS A 380 1.45 35.59 3.31
N PRO A 381 1.20 36.20 4.50
CA PRO A 381 1.97 37.36 4.93
C PRO A 381 3.39 37.03 5.44
N GLN A 382 3.70 35.77 5.72
CA GLN A 382 4.96 35.33 6.31
C GLN A 382 5.98 34.86 5.26
N ILE A 383 5.49 34.32 4.14
CA ILE A 383 6.29 33.72 3.07
C ILE A 383 6.92 34.81 2.19
N ARG A 384 8.24 34.73 2.00
CA ARG A 384 9.03 35.70 1.23
C ARG A 384 9.44 35.18 -0.16
N PHE A 385 9.74 33.89 -0.27
CA PHE A 385 10.31 33.32 -1.50
C PHE A 385 9.28 32.56 -2.33
N LEU A 386 8.31 31.91 -1.66
CA LEU A 386 7.37 30.98 -2.30
C LEU A 386 5.92 31.50 -2.38
N SER A 387 5.71 32.82 -2.38
CA SER A 387 4.36 33.41 -2.37
C SER A 387 3.53 33.07 -3.63
N SER A 388 4.19 32.82 -4.77
CA SER A 388 3.52 32.31 -5.97
C SER A 388 3.04 30.87 -5.82
N MET A 389 3.83 30.02 -5.15
CA MET A 389 3.48 28.62 -4.89
C MET A 389 2.30 28.53 -3.92
N VAL A 390 2.29 29.33 -2.85
CA VAL A 390 1.15 29.40 -1.91
C VAL A 390 -0.15 29.75 -2.63
N ARG A 391 -0.14 30.77 -3.49
CA ARG A 391 -1.30 31.16 -4.30
C ARG A 391 -1.75 30.05 -5.25
N SER A 392 -0.81 29.39 -5.91
CA SER A 392 -1.09 28.27 -6.82
C SER A 392 -1.67 27.05 -6.08
N LEU A 393 -1.09 26.68 -4.93
CA LEU A 393 -1.59 25.58 -4.08
C LEU A 393 -3.02 25.87 -3.63
N GLN A 394 -3.27 27.10 -3.18
CA GLN A 394 -4.59 27.48 -2.71
C GLN A 394 -5.64 27.46 -3.82
N ALA A 395 -5.29 27.97 -5.01
CA ALA A 395 -6.17 27.94 -6.17
C ALA A 395 -6.48 26.50 -6.60
N SER A 396 -5.47 25.63 -6.69
CA SER A 396 -5.66 24.22 -7.02
C SER A 396 -6.46 23.46 -5.95
N LEU A 397 -6.20 23.71 -4.66
CA LEU A 397 -6.97 23.16 -3.54
C LEU A 397 -8.45 23.57 -3.62
N SER A 398 -8.72 24.87 -3.82
CA SER A 398 -10.08 25.41 -3.91
C SER A 398 -10.82 24.85 -5.13
N LYS A 399 -10.12 24.69 -6.26
CA LYS A 399 -10.70 24.15 -7.49
C LYS A 399 -11.04 22.67 -7.36
N ARG A 400 -10.11 21.86 -6.85
CA ARG A 400 -10.25 20.39 -6.80
C ARG A 400 -11.18 19.91 -5.69
N PHE A 401 -11.38 20.69 -4.64
CA PHE A 401 -12.30 20.38 -3.54
C PHE A 401 -13.49 21.35 -3.48
N LEU A 402 -13.87 21.96 -4.61
CA LEU A 402 -14.88 23.01 -4.67
C LEU A 402 -16.20 22.62 -4.00
N GLY A 403 -16.65 21.38 -4.14
CA GLY A 403 -17.85 20.86 -3.49
C GLY A 403 -17.78 20.93 -1.97
N ILE A 404 -16.64 20.56 -1.38
CA ILE A 404 -16.42 20.74 0.07
C ILE A 404 -16.46 22.22 0.44
N PHE A 405 -15.78 23.09 -0.32
CA PHE A 405 -15.80 24.54 -0.05
C PHE A 405 -17.20 25.14 -0.14
N ILE A 406 -18.05 24.65 -1.04
CA ILE A 406 -19.47 25.04 -1.13
C ILE A 406 -20.20 24.56 0.12
N ASN A 407 -20.06 23.27 0.48
CA ASN A 407 -20.72 22.66 1.64
C ASN A 407 -20.40 23.40 2.95
N VAL A 408 -19.14 23.81 3.13
CA VAL A 408 -18.70 24.59 4.30
C VAL A 408 -18.87 26.11 4.15
N LYS A 409 -19.62 26.57 3.14
CA LYS A 409 -19.96 28.00 2.88
C LYS A 409 -18.75 28.92 2.67
N MET A 410 -17.66 28.38 2.14
CA MET A 410 -16.45 29.12 1.75
C MET A 410 -16.43 29.50 0.26
N ALA A 411 -17.29 28.88 -0.56
CA ALA A 411 -17.50 29.22 -1.97
C ALA A 411 -19.01 29.34 -2.28
N ARG A 412 -19.35 30.01 -3.39
CA ARG A 412 -20.73 30.11 -3.87
C ARG A 412 -20.99 29.05 -4.94
N THR A 413 -22.21 28.51 -4.98
CA THR A 413 -22.69 27.67 -6.07
C THR A 413 -22.81 28.48 -7.35
N GLN A 414 -22.35 27.93 -8.47
CA GLN A 414 -22.78 28.35 -9.80
C GLN A 414 -23.89 27.39 -10.22
N ASP A 415 -25.04 27.92 -10.65
CA ASP A 415 -26.19 27.10 -11.01
C ASP A 415 -25.83 26.14 -12.16
N GLY A 416 -26.11 24.84 -11.97
CA GLY A 416 -26.00 23.81 -13.01
C GLY A 416 -24.70 23.00 -13.07
N ILE A 417 -23.72 23.20 -12.18
CA ILE A 417 -22.47 22.40 -12.16
C ILE A 417 -22.38 21.56 -10.89
N THR A 418 -22.26 20.23 -11.03
CA THR A 418 -21.88 19.34 -9.92
C THR A 418 -20.41 19.58 -9.61
N ALA A 419 -20.13 20.16 -8.44
CA ALA A 419 -18.76 20.48 -8.04
C ALA A 419 -18.02 19.22 -7.54
N PRO A 420 -16.72 19.06 -7.81
CA PRO A 420 -15.96 17.92 -7.30
C PRO A 420 -16.04 17.82 -5.77
N HIS A 421 -16.19 16.60 -5.24
CA HIS A 421 -16.37 16.35 -3.80
C HIS A 421 -17.62 17.03 -3.18
N SER A 422 -18.71 17.21 -3.94
CA SER A 422 -19.99 17.70 -3.41
C SER A 422 -20.90 16.62 -2.80
N ASP A 423 -20.43 15.38 -2.70
CA ASP A 423 -21.22 14.25 -2.21
C ASP A 423 -21.77 14.51 -0.78
N PRO A 424 -23.03 14.12 -0.48
CA PRO A 424 -23.63 14.28 0.85
C PRO A 424 -22.82 13.66 2.00
N VAL A 425 -21.94 12.68 1.73
CA VAL A 425 -21.05 12.10 2.74
C VAL A 425 -20.09 13.14 3.37
N TYR A 426 -19.90 14.28 2.71
CA TYR A 426 -19.08 15.40 3.19
C TYR A 426 -19.89 16.57 3.78
N LEU A 427 -21.20 16.42 4.01
CA LEU A 427 -22.06 17.44 4.62
C LEU A 427 -22.03 17.45 6.16
#